data_AF-A0A815Z3K3-F1
#
_entry.id   AF-A0A815Z3K3-F1
#
_cell.length_a   1.000
_cell.length_b   1.000
_cell.length_c   1.000
_cell.angle_alpha   90.00
_cell.angle_beta   90.00
_cell.angle_gamma   90.00
#
_symmetry.space_group_name_H-M   'P 1'
#
loop_
_entity.id
_entity.type
_entity.pdbx_description
1 polymer ?
#
loop_
_entity_poly.entity_id
_entity_poly.type
_entity_poly.pdbx_seq_one_letter_code
_entity_poly.pdbx_strand_id
1 'polypeptide(L)' 'MLQQAKMRHLTQEKCLLVVKEAQKSNKKLSTIACIVSCDRRTVSRVLARFHETGLLADQERPGRPTALTDSQQKLLD' A
#
# COMPACT_ATOMS: atom_id res chain seq x y z
N MET A 1 26.14 -3.74 7.30
CA MET A 1 24.92 -4.49 6.92
C MET A 1 23.73 -3.78 7.54
N LEU A 2 22.96 -3.00 6.76
CA LEU A 2 21.76 -2.35 7.29
C LEU A 2 20.71 -3.43 7.56
N GLN A 3 20.42 -3.67 8.83
CA GLN A 3 19.23 -4.42 9.24
C GLN A 3 18.03 -3.60 8.80
N GLN A 4 17.42 -3.98 7.67
CA GLN A 4 16.13 -3.44 7.28
C GLN A 4 15.14 -3.85 8.37
N ALA A 5 14.76 -2.89 9.20
CA ALA A 5 13.73 -3.04 10.19
C ALA A 5 12.50 -3.68 9.51
N LYS A 6 12.01 -4.77 10.11
CA LYS A 6 10.89 -5.60 9.63
C LYS A 6 9.55 -4.86 9.74
N MET A 7 9.45 -3.68 9.15
CA MET A 7 8.19 -3.06 8.74
C MET A 7 7.69 -3.90 7.57
N ARG A 8 6.73 -4.79 7.85
CA ARG A 8 6.14 -5.70 6.87
C ARG A 8 5.34 -4.89 5.85
N HIS A 9 6.00 -4.28 4.88
CA HIS A 9 5.33 -3.75 3.70
C HIS A 9 4.60 -4.93 3.05
N LEU A 10 3.28 -4.83 2.96
CA LEU A 10 2.52 -5.78 2.15
C LEU A 10 2.97 -5.54 0.71
N THR A 11 3.65 -6.51 0.12
CA THR A 11 4.14 -6.38 -1.24
C THR A 11 2.96 -6.12 -2.19
N GLN A 12 3.17 -5.31 -3.22
CA GLN A 12 2.14 -4.98 -4.21
C GLN A 12 1.49 -6.24 -4.80
N GLU A 13 2.26 -7.31 -4.98
CA GLU A 13 1.78 -8.62 -5.43
C GLU A 13 0.72 -9.21 -4.49
N LYS A 14 0.91 -9.11 -3.17
CA LYS A 14 -0.07 -9.58 -2.19
C LYS A 14 -1.34 -8.73 -2.18
N CYS A 15 -1.22 -7.41 -2.33
CA CYS A 15 -2.39 -6.54 -2.49
C CYS A 15 -3.20 -6.90 -3.74
N LEU A 16 -2.50 -7.12 -4.85
CA LEU A 16 -3.10 -7.50 -6.13
C LEU A 16 -3.84 -8.84 -6.02
N LEU A 17 -3.26 -9.83 -5.32
CA LEU A 17 -3.91 -11.09 -5.01
C LEU A 17 -5.18 -10.90 -4.16
N VAL A 18 -5.13 -10.07 -3.12
CA VAL A 18 -6.32 -9.77 -2.29
C VAL A 18 -7.48 -9.23 -3.14
N VAL A 19 -7.21 -8.24 -4.01
CA VAL A 19 -8.26 -7.63 -4.83
C VAL A 19 -8.78 -8.58 -5.90
N LYS A 20 -7.90 -9.33 -6.58
CA LYS A 20 -8.30 -10.35 -7.55
C LYS A 20 -9.20 -11.42 -6.92
N GLU A 21 -8.86 -11.90 -5.73
CA GLU A 21 -9.66 -12.91 -5.04
C GLU A 21 -10.98 -12.37 -4.50
N ALA A 22 -11.02 -11.09 -4.10
CA ALA A 22 -12.27 -10.41 -3.74
C ALA A 22 -13.21 -10.20 -4.93
N GLN A 23 -12.68 -9.99 -6.14
CA GLN A 23 -13.47 -9.77 -7.36
C GLN A 23 -14.04 -11.07 -7.96
N LYS A 24 -13.31 -12.19 -7.88
CA LYS A 24 -13.71 -13.45 -8.54
C LYS A 24 -14.97 -14.11 -7.98
N SER A 25 -15.38 -13.75 -6.76
CA SER A 25 -16.47 -14.40 -6.04
C SER A 25 -16.68 -13.65 -4.75
N ASN A 26 -17.93 -13.56 -4.26
CA ASN A 26 -18.27 -12.92 -2.98
C ASN A 26 -17.73 -13.73 -1.78
N LYS A 27 -16.41 -13.90 -1.72
CA LYS A 27 -15.67 -14.68 -0.72
C LYS A 27 -15.60 -13.88 0.58
N LYS A 28 -15.80 -14.57 1.70
CA LYS A 28 -15.63 -13.99 3.03
C LYS A 28 -14.17 -13.55 3.21
N LEU A 29 -13.96 -12.45 3.93
CA LEU A 29 -12.63 -11.89 4.23
C LEU A 29 -11.66 -12.91 4.86
N SER A 30 -12.19 -13.84 5.68
CA SER A 30 -11.43 -14.93 6.30
C SER A 30 -10.83 -15.90 5.28
N THR A 31 -11.58 -16.21 4.22
CA THR A 31 -11.13 -17.09 3.14
C THR A 31 -10.02 -16.42 2.33
N ILE A 32 -10.18 -15.14 2.00
CA ILE A 32 -9.16 -14.37 1.27
C ILE A 32 -7.88 -14.25 2.09
N ALA A 33 -7.99 -14.01 3.40
CA ALA A 33 -6.86 -13.98 4.33
C ALA A 33 -6.06 -15.29 4.34
N CYS A 34 -6.76 -16.44 4.32
CA CYS A 34 -6.13 -17.75 4.23
C CYS A 34 -5.40 -17.96 2.89
N ILE A 35 -6.03 -17.57 1.77
CA ILE A 35 -5.46 -17.72 0.43
C ILE A 35 -4.18 -16.89 0.27
N VAL A 36 -4.20 -15.63 0.74
CA VAL A 36 -3.06 -14.70 0.61
C VAL A 36 -2.04 -14.87 1.74
N SER A 37 -2.30 -15.76 2.71
CA SER A 37 -1.46 -15.97 3.89
C SER A 37 -1.15 -14.64 4.61
N CYS A 38 -2.20 -13.87 4.90
CA CYS A 38 -2.10 -12.58 5.58
C CYS A 38 -3.24 -12.40 6.59
N ASP A 39 -3.07 -11.46 7.53
CA ASP A 39 -4.08 -11.20 8.54
C ASP A 39 -5.37 -10.62 7.93
N ARG A 40 -6.52 -10.98 8.51
CA ARG A 40 -7.83 -10.44 8.08
C ARG A 40 -7.88 -8.91 8.10
N ARG A 41 -7.20 -8.27 9.06
CA ARG A 41 -7.08 -6.80 9.14
C ARG A 41 -6.38 -6.22 7.90
N THR A 42 -5.35 -6.91 7.43
CA THR A 42 -4.58 -6.52 6.23
C THR A 42 -5.47 -6.59 5.00
N VAL A 43 -6.21 -7.69 4.82
CA VAL A 43 -7.19 -7.85 3.73
C VAL A 43 -8.23 -6.71 3.76
N SER A 44 -8.81 -6.45 4.94
CA SER A 44 -9.82 -5.39 5.09
C SER A 44 -9.27 -4.01 4.73
N ARG A 45 -8.04 -3.69 5.15
CA ARG A 45 -7.40 -2.39 4.88
C ARG A 45 -7.07 -2.22 3.40
N VAL A 46 -6.61 -3.27 2.72
CA VAL A 46 -6.34 -3.24 1.28
C VAL A 46 -7.64 -3.03 0.49
N LEU A 47 -8.70 -3.76 0.84
CA LEU A 47 -9.99 -3.63 0.16
C LEU A 47 -10.63 -2.25 0.39
N ALA A 48 -10.58 -1.74 1.63
CA ALA A 48 -11.08 -0.40 1.93
C ALA A 48 -10.35 0.67 1.11
N ARG A 49 -9.01 0.60 1.07
CA ARG A 49 -8.21 1.50 0.23
C ARG A 49 -8.52 1.37 -1.24
N PHE A 50 -8.60 0.15 -1.77
CA PHE A 50 -8.94 -0.08 -3.17
C PHE A 50 -10.33 0.47 -3.51
N HIS A 51 -11.30 0.37 -2.60
CA HIS A 51 -12.63 0.93 -2.79
C HIS A 51 -12.63 2.47 -2.76
N GLU A 52 -11.82 3.09 -1.89
CA GLU A 52 -11.71 4.54 -1.77
C GLU A 52 -10.90 5.19 -2.90
N THR A 53 -9.80 4.57 -3.34
CA THR A 53 -8.82 5.18 -4.25
C THR A 53 -8.70 4.49 -5.60
N GLY A 54 -9.15 3.24 -5.73
CA GLY A 54 -8.91 2.40 -6.90
C GLY A 54 -7.47 1.87 -7.02
N LEU A 55 -6.60 2.13 -6.04
CA LEU A 55 -5.17 1.81 -6.11
C LEU A 55 -4.79 0.59 -5.25
N LEU A 56 -3.89 -0.24 -5.78
CA LEU A 56 -3.45 -1.51 -5.17
C LEU A 56 -2.19 -1.37 -4.31
N ALA A 57 -1.42 -0.29 -4.49
CA ALA A 57 -0.21 -0.01 -3.75
C ALA A 57 -0.37 1.31 -3.01
N ASP A 58 0.48 1.53 -2.01
CA ASP A 58 0.81 2.89 -1.62
C ASP A 58 1.44 3.54 -2.87
N GLN A 59 0.65 4.30 -3.63
CA GLN A 59 1.22 5.32 -4.50
C GLN A 59 2.20 6.10 -3.63
N GLU A 60 3.39 6.42 -4.18
CA GLU A 60 4.30 7.32 -3.49
C GLU A 60 3.47 8.50 -3.02
N ARG A 61 3.31 8.61 -1.69
CA ARG A 61 2.57 9.73 -1.14
C ARG A 61 3.29 10.94 -1.69
N PRO A 62 2.62 11.87 -2.38
CA PRO A 62 3.27 13.11 -2.75
C PRO A 62 3.85 13.64 -1.45
N GLY A 63 5.19 13.72 -1.39
CA GLY A 63 5.87 14.21 -0.20
C GLY A 63 5.22 15.54 0.17
N ARG A 64 5.06 15.81 1.47
CA ARG A 64 4.69 17.16 1.88
C ARG A 64 5.67 18.10 1.17
N PRO A 65 5.22 19.05 0.35
CA PRO A 65 6.14 19.92 -0.35
C PRO A 65 7.01 20.60 0.70
N THR A 66 8.30 20.27 0.70
CA THR A 66 9.28 20.99 1.48
C THR A 66 9.33 22.36 0.83
N ALA A 67 8.76 23.38 1.46
CA ALA A 67 8.93 24.74 1.00
C ALA A 67 10.42 25.04 1.04
N LEU A 68 11.09 24.98 -0.10
CA LEU A 68 12.42 25.54 -0.27
C LEU A 68 12.21 27.05 -0.14
N THR A 69 12.75 27.66 0.91
CA THR A 69 12.83 29.13 1.01
C THR A 69 13.61 29.64 -0.19
N ASP A 70 13.19 30.75 -0.80
CA ASP A 70 13.81 31.36 -2.01
C ASP A 70 15.35 31.43 -1.96
N SER A 71 15.94 31.53 -0.76
CA SER A 71 17.39 31.51 -0.54
C SER A 71 18.09 30.21 -0.96
N GLN A 72 17.39 29.07 -1.04
CA GLN A 72 17.95 27.79 -1.47
C GLN A 72 17.84 27.54 -2.98
N GLN A 73 16.96 28.26 -3.69
CA GLN A 73 16.79 28.12 -5.14
C GLN A 73 17.97 28.76 -5.91
N LYS A 74 18.63 29.76 -5.32
CA LYS A 74 19.69 30.55 -5.96
C LYS A 74 21.09 29.89 -5.97
N LEU A 75 21.25 28.71 -5.36
CA LEU A 75 22.51 27.96 -5.33
C LEU A 75 22.55 26.80 -6.35
N LEU A 76 21.48 26.64 -7.15
CA LEU A 76 21.28 25.52 -8.07
C LEU A 76 21.19 25.96 -9.55
N ASP A 77 21.56 27.21 -9.85
CA ASP A 77 21.69 27.77 -11.21
C ASP A 77 23.16 28.08 -11.51
#